data_AF-A0A6G0Z9W0-F1
#
_entry.id   AF-A0A6G0Z9W0-F1
#
_cell.length_a   1.000
_cell.length_b   1.000
_cell.length_c   1.000
_cell.angle_alpha   90.00
_cell.angle_beta   90.00
_cell.angle_gamma   90.00
#
_symmetry.space_group_name_H-M   'P 1'
#
loop_
_entity.id
_entity.type
_entity.pdbx_description
1 polymer ?
#
loop_
_entity_poly.entity_id
_entity_poly.type
_entity_poly.pdbx_seq_one_letter_code
_entity_poly.pdbx_strand_id
1 'polypeptide(L)'
;MEMKEEVNVSTPGDEDSNSWQGLGFCSKVKYVFRNITVEPLLAFFQVSSVLSTLTTQNLNLQKACRVNLKLSDDVCDGLENKNMSFYADQEVQVQQQVADMLIWQTIIQSSIPCILVIFIGSWSDRNGKRKPCMLVPVVGEIIRNIGLLICVFYFNELKMEVAGLVESIPTSMAGGLTVLYLAAFSYIGDISSVSKTLVFLIELINIKH
;
A
#
# COMPACT_ATOMS: atom_id res chain seq x y z
N MET A 1 57.13 -11.83 29.74
CA MET A 1 56.81 -10.67 28.89
C MET A 1 55.77 -11.14 27.90
N GLU A 2 54.51 -11.12 28.31
CA GLU A 2 53.38 -11.40 27.41
C GLU A 2 52.96 -10.07 26.80
N MET A 3 53.03 -10.00 25.48
CA MET A 3 52.67 -8.86 24.66
C MET A 3 51.18 -9.03 24.33
N LYS A 4 50.30 -8.23 24.95
CA LYS A 4 48.88 -8.14 24.57
C LYS A 4 48.77 -7.28 23.33
N GLU A 5 48.41 -7.90 22.21
CA GLU A 5 48.01 -7.25 20.98
C GLU A 5 46.50 -6.97 21.07
N GLU A 6 46.12 -5.71 21.30
CA GLU A 6 44.72 -5.28 21.26
C GLU A 6 44.26 -5.18 19.80
N VAL A 7 43.58 -6.23 19.33
CA VAL A 7 42.83 -6.21 18.07
C VAL A 7 41.61 -5.31 18.26
N ASN A 8 41.69 -4.10 17.72
CA ASN A 8 40.59 -3.14 17.71
C ASN A 8 39.51 -3.62 16.72
N VAL A 9 38.51 -4.34 17.24
CA VAL A 9 37.32 -4.76 16.47
C VAL A 9 36.43 -3.54 16.25
N SER A 10 36.57 -2.90 15.09
CA SER A 10 35.68 -1.82 14.65
C SER A 10 34.29 -2.39 14.34
N THR A 11 33.31 -2.02 15.15
CA THR A 11 31.88 -2.29 14.92
C THR A 11 31.37 -1.52 13.69
N PRO A 12 30.51 -2.12 12.84
CA PRO A 12 30.04 -1.51 11.59
C PRO A 12 29.16 -0.26 11.76
N GLY A 13 28.90 0.20 12.99
CA GLY A 13 28.13 1.43 13.28
C GLY A 13 28.95 2.72 13.31
N ASP A 14 30.29 2.64 13.44
CA ASP A 14 31.11 3.82 13.73
C ASP A 14 31.59 4.57 12.47
N GLU A 15 31.70 3.89 11.32
CA GLU A 15 32.06 4.53 10.04
C GLU A 15 30.90 5.32 9.42
N ASP A 16 29.66 4.82 9.55
CA ASP A 16 28.50 5.47 8.94
C ASP A 16 28.21 6.83 9.58
N SER A 17 28.27 6.94 10.91
CA SER A 17 27.96 8.15 11.66
C SER A 17 28.79 9.38 11.25
N ASN A 18 30.08 9.17 10.94
CA ASN A 18 30.99 10.22 10.47
C ASN A 18 30.68 10.69 9.05
N SER A 19 30.11 9.84 8.20
CA SER A 19 29.69 10.21 6.84
C SER A 19 28.46 11.12 6.83
N TRP A 20 27.51 10.91 7.76
CA TRP A 20 26.27 11.69 7.87
C TRP A 20 26.49 13.16 8.22
N GLN A 21 27.44 13.46 9.09
CA GLN A 21 27.64 14.83 9.57
C GLN A 21 28.20 15.78 8.50
N GLY A 22 28.87 15.26 7.46
CA GLY A 22 29.45 16.04 6.36
C GLY A 22 28.57 16.23 5.11
N LEU A 23 27.40 15.60 5.05
CA LEU A 23 26.54 15.62 3.85
C LEU A 23 25.59 16.84 3.84
N GLY A 24 25.53 17.56 2.72
CA GLY A 24 24.52 18.61 2.49
C GLY A 24 23.09 18.06 2.51
N PHE A 25 22.08 18.92 2.75
CA PHE A 25 20.68 18.52 2.94
C PHE A 25 20.15 17.58 1.84
N CYS A 26 20.42 17.89 0.56
CA CYS A 26 20.01 17.05 -0.57
C CYS A 26 20.72 15.68 -0.58
N SER A 27 21.96 15.62 -0.11
CA SER A 27 22.75 14.38 0.00
C SER A 27 22.35 13.56 1.24
N LYS A 28 21.95 14.21 2.34
CA LYS A 28 21.31 13.56 3.50
C LYS A 28 19.97 12.95 3.11
N VAL A 29 19.13 13.69 2.38
CA VAL A 29 17.87 13.16 1.84
C VAL A 29 18.17 11.97 0.91
N LYS A 30 19.12 12.07 -0.01
CA LYS A 30 19.52 10.96 -0.89
C LYS A 30 20.10 9.76 -0.13
N TYR A 31 20.84 9.99 0.96
CA TYR A 31 21.36 8.94 1.84
C TYR A 31 20.22 8.26 2.62
N VAL A 32 19.30 9.04 3.20
CA VAL A 32 18.08 8.55 3.85
C VAL A 32 17.26 7.70 2.88
N PHE A 33 16.99 8.18 1.67
CA PHE A 33 16.28 7.40 0.63
C PHE A 33 17.04 6.15 0.17
N ARG A 34 18.36 6.07 0.39
CA ARG A 34 19.17 4.90 0.07
C ARG A 34 19.23 3.88 1.21
N ASN A 35 19.09 4.33 2.46
CA ASN A 35 19.08 3.49 3.67
C ASN A 35 17.68 3.23 4.25
N ILE A 36 16.63 3.87 3.73
CA ILE A 36 15.24 3.58 4.14
C ILE A 36 14.94 2.13 3.80
N THR A 37 14.70 1.33 4.84
CA THR A 37 14.09 0.02 4.74
C THR A 37 12.71 0.17 4.11
N VAL A 38 12.25 -0.85 3.39
CA VAL A 38 10.93 -0.84 2.72
C VAL A 38 9.77 -0.77 3.72
N GLU A 39 9.99 -1.13 4.99
CA GLU A 39 8.97 -1.23 6.04
C GLU A 39 8.24 0.10 6.37
N PRO A 40 8.92 1.22 6.68
CA PRO A 40 8.24 2.52 6.87
C PRO A 40 7.36 2.94 5.69
N LEU A 41 7.84 2.72 4.45
CA LEU A 41 7.09 3.08 3.25
C LEU A 41 5.79 2.28 3.14
N LEU A 42 5.86 0.97 3.42
CA LEU A 42 4.69 0.10 3.44
C LEU A 42 3.69 0.49 4.54
N ALA A 43 4.18 0.85 5.74
CA ALA A 43 3.34 1.28 6.84
C ALA A 43 2.58 2.58 6.50
N PHE A 44 3.28 3.59 5.99
CA PHE A 44 2.64 4.84 5.56
C PHE A 44 1.66 4.62 4.41
N PHE A 45 2.01 3.79 3.43
CA PHE A 45 1.11 3.42 2.34
C PHE A 45 -0.16 2.73 2.87
N GLN A 46 -0.01 1.77 3.79
CA GLN A 46 -1.12 1.04 4.37
C GLN A 46 -2.07 1.97 5.14
N VAL A 47 -1.51 2.84 5.99
CA VAL A 47 -2.31 3.80 6.77
C VAL A 47 -3.07 4.74 5.84
N SER A 48 -2.40 5.27 4.80
CA SER A 48 -3.04 6.12 3.80
C SER A 48 -4.17 5.40 3.07
N SER A 49 -3.94 4.16 2.65
CA SER A 49 -4.92 3.36 1.90
C SER A 49 -6.16 3.04 2.74
N VAL A 50 -5.97 2.67 4.02
CA VAL A 50 -7.08 2.43 4.96
C VAL A 50 -7.89 3.70 5.17
N LEU A 51 -7.22 4.84 5.40
CA LEU A 51 -7.91 6.11 5.59
C LEU A 51 -8.75 6.49 4.36
N SER A 52 -8.17 6.41 3.15
CA SER A 52 -8.91 6.68 1.92
C SER A 52 -10.10 5.72 1.73
N THR A 53 -9.97 4.46 2.14
CA THR A 53 -11.05 3.47 2.05
C THR A 53 -12.20 3.79 3.00
N LEU A 54 -11.90 4.17 4.25
CA LEU A 54 -12.92 4.57 5.22
C LEU A 54 -13.67 5.82 4.75
N THR A 55 -12.95 6.83 4.23
CA THR A 55 -13.59 8.02 3.68
C THR A 55 -14.49 7.68 2.49
N THR A 56 -14.04 6.78 1.61
CA THR A 56 -14.81 6.37 0.43
C THR A 56 -16.05 5.56 0.80
N GLN A 57 -15.99 4.72 1.84
CA GLN A 57 -17.17 4.00 2.34
C GLN A 57 -18.26 4.96 2.84
N ASN A 58 -17.88 5.98 3.61
CA ASN A 58 -18.82 7.00 4.06
C ASN A 58 -19.40 7.80 2.87
N LEU A 59 -18.54 8.17 1.91
CA LEU A 59 -18.96 8.86 0.68
C LEU A 59 -19.95 8.02 -0.14
N ASN A 60 -19.69 6.72 -0.32
CA ASN A 60 -20.56 5.82 -1.05
C ASN A 60 -21.92 5.69 -0.34
N LEU A 61 -21.96 5.61 0.98
CA LEU A 61 -23.21 5.57 1.73
C LEU A 61 -24.06 6.84 1.52
N GLN A 62 -23.44 8.03 1.61
CA GLN A 62 -24.12 9.29 1.33
C GLN A 62 -24.62 9.38 -0.13
N LYS A 63 -23.81 8.92 -1.09
CA LYS A 63 -24.20 8.88 -2.51
C LYS A 63 -25.31 7.88 -2.79
N ALA A 64 -25.35 6.73 -2.12
CA ALA A 64 -26.47 5.79 -2.24
C ALA A 64 -27.77 6.47 -1.84
N CYS A 65 -27.76 7.11 -0.68
CA CYS A 65 -28.94 7.72 -0.10
C CYS A 65 -29.46 8.89 -0.97
N ARG A 66 -28.57 9.83 -1.33
CA ARG A 66 -28.96 11.08 -2.00
C ARG A 66 -29.10 10.94 -3.52
N VAL A 67 -28.20 10.21 -4.19
CA VAL A 67 -28.13 10.19 -5.67
C VAL A 67 -28.85 8.97 -6.27
N ASN A 68 -28.64 7.77 -5.71
CA ASN A 68 -29.26 6.54 -6.24
C ASN A 68 -30.71 6.38 -5.78
N LEU A 69 -30.96 6.43 -4.47
CA LEU A 69 -32.28 6.23 -3.87
C LEU A 69 -33.14 7.50 -3.81
N LYS A 70 -32.52 8.68 -3.93
CA LYS A 70 -33.18 10.00 -3.89
C LYS A 70 -34.11 10.16 -2.67
N LEU A 71 -33.63 9.69 -1.51
CA LEU A 71 -34.32 9.87 -0.24
C LEU A 71 -34.26 11.34 0.21
N SER A 72 -35.17 11.75 1.09
CA SER A 72 -35.16 13.10 1.67
C SER A 72 -33.88 13.34 2.48
N ASP A 73 -33.37 14.58 2.45
CA ASP A 73 -32.13 14.96 3.14
C ASP A 73 -32.20 14.66 4.65
N ASP A 74 -33.37 14.84 5.28
CA ASP A 74 -33.59 14.53 6.71
C ASP A 74 -33.37 13.04 7.04
N VAL A 75 -33.67 12.14 6.09
CA VAL A 75 -33.49 10.69 6.26
C VAL A 75 -32.01 10.35 6.12
N CYS A 76 -31.32 10.93 5.14
CA CYS A 76 -29.89 10.70 4.93
C CYS A 76 -29.05 11.25 6.08
N ASP A 77 -29.40 12.43 6.61
CA ASP A 77 -28.73 13.03 7.78
C ASP A 77 -29.02 12.23 9.06
N GLY A 78 -30.23 11.70 9.20
CA GLY A 78 -30.58 10.77 10.28
C GLY A 78 -29.77 9.47 10.24
N LEU A 79 -29.49 8.96 9.04
CA LEU A 79 -28.64 7.78 8.81
C LEU A 79 -27.18 8.06 9.18
N GLU A 80 -26.66 9.23 8.81
CA GLU A 80 -25.29 9.66 9.16
C GLU A 80 -25.12 9.83 10.68
N ASN A 81 -26.13 10.37 11.36
CA ASN A 81 -26.13 10.52 12.82
C ASN A 81 -26.40 9.21 13.60
N LYS A 82 -26.42 8.06 12.92
CA LYS A 82 -26.66 6.72 13.49
C LYS A 82 -28.01 6.60 14.21
N ASN A 83 -29.03 7.35 13.77
CA ASN A 83 -30.36 7.30 14.36
C ASN A 83 -31.19 6.14 13.77
N MET A 84 -30.63 4.93 13.83
CA MET A 84 -31.07 3.73 13.10
C MET A 84 -32.49 3.26 13.45
N SER A 85 -32.99 3.57 14.65
CA SER A 85 -34.28 3.08 15.14
C SER A 85 -35.49 3.64 14.37
N PHE A 86 -35.36 4.80 13.72
CA PHE A 86 -36.46 5.43 12.97
C PHE A 86 -36.44 5.11 11.48
N TYR A 87 -35.30 4.67 10.93
CA TYR A 87 -35.08 4.51 9.47
C TYR A 87 -34.50 3.15 9.08
N ALA A 88 -34.77 2.10 9.86
CA ALA A 88 -34.21 0.78 9.67
C ALA A 88 -34.45 0.21 8.25
N ASP A 89 -35.64 0.40 7.68
CA ASP A 89 -35.95 -0.11 6.33
C ASP A 89 -35.16 0.62 5.23
N GLN A 90 -34.94 1.93 5.38
CA GLN A 90 -34.16 2.75 4.47
C GLN A 90 -32.67 2.46 4.59
N GLU A 91 -32.20 2.18 5.80
CA GLU A 91 -30.83 1.76 6.07
C GLU A 91 -30.50 0.47 5.32
N VAL A 92 -31.36 -0.55 5.41
CA VAL A 92 -31.18 -1.83 4.72
C VAL A 92 -31.09 -1.62 3.21
N GLN A 93 -31.94 -0.75 2.63
CA GLN A 93 -31.90 -0.46 1.20
C GLN A 93 -30.59 0.23 0.77
N VAL A 94 -30.13 1.23 1.55
CA VAL A 94 -28.86 1.92 1.29
C VAL A 94 -27.68 0.95 1.40
N GLN A 95 -27.65 0.14 2.46
CA GLN A 95 -26.60 -0.86 2.68
C GLN A 95 -26.58 -1.93 1.60
N GLN A 96 -27.75 -2.39 1.14
CA GLN A 96 -27.84 -3.36 0.04
C GLN A 96 -27.26 -2.79 -1.25
N GLN A 97 -27.56 -1.53 -1.60
CA GLN A 97 -26.98 -0.88 -2.77
C GLN A 97 -25.45 -0.76 -2.69
N VAL A 98 -24.93 -0.37 -1.53
CA VAL A 98 -23.47 -0.29 -1.29
C VAL A 98 -22.84 -1.68 -1.33
N ALA A 99 -23.51 -2.69 -0.76
CA ALA A 99 -23.03 -4.07 -0.75
C ALA A 99 -22.93 -4.65 -2.17
N ASP A 100 -23.96 -4.47 -3.00
CA ASP A 100 -23.97 -4.95 -4.39
C ASP A 100 -22.81 -4.35 -5.20
N MET A 101 -22.55 -3.05 -5.02
CA MET A 101 -21.40 -2.37 -5.60
C MET A 101 -20.08 -2.98 -5.11
N LEU A 102 -19.91 -3.14 -3.79
CA LEU A 102 -18.69 -3.68 -3.19
C LEU A 102 -18.41 -5.12 -3.63
N ILE A 103 -19.46 -5.93 -3.84
CA ILE A 103 -19.32 -7.30 -4.32
C ILE A 103 -18.66 -7.31 -5.70
N TRP A 104 -19.21 -6.56 -6.66
CA TRP A 104 -18.67 -6.55 -8.02
C TRP A 104 -17.29 -5.87 -8.09
N GLN A 105 -17.09 -4.81 -7.31
CA GLN A 105 -15.80 -4.15 -7.11
C GLN A 105 -14.73 -5.11 -6.58
N THR A 106 -15.05 -5.93 -5.58
CA THR A 106 -14.14 -6.93 -5.01
C THR A 106 -13.74 -7.99 -6.04
N ILE A 107 -14.69 -8.41 -6.89
CA ILE A 107 -14.43 -9.36 -7.98
C ILE A 107 -13.39 -8.78 -8.95
N ILE A 108 -13.55 -7.53 -9.38
CA ILE A 108 -12.58 -6.84 -10.25
C ILE A 108 -11.22 -6.73 -9.54
N GLN A 109 -11.22 -6.24 -8.30
CA GLN A 109 -10.02 -6.03 -7.49
C GLN A 109 -9.30 -7.31 -7.10
N SER A 110 -9.91 -8.49 -7.24
CA SER A 110 -9.23 -9.75 -6.97
C SER A 110 -8.79 -10.44 -8.27
N SER A 111 -9.65 -10.43 -9.29
CA SER A 111 -9.41 -11.17 -10.53
C SER A 111 -8.26 -10.59 -11.37
N ILE A 112 -8.25 -9.27 -11.56
CA ILE A 112 -7.24 -8.58 -12.36
C ILE A 112 -5.83 -8.69 -11.75
N PRO A 113 -5.61 -8.38 -10.45
CA PRO A 113 -4.28 -8.50 -9.87
C PRO A 113 -3.80 -9.94 -9.79
N CYS A 114 -4.67 -10.94 -9.64
CA CYS A 114 -4.25 -12.35 -9.70
C CYS A 114 -3.53 -12.68 -11.02
N ILE A 115 -4.09 -12.21 -12.14
CA ILE A 115 -3.47 -12.39 -13.45
C ILE A 115 -2.17 -11.58 -13.54
N LEU A 116 -2.20 -10.32 -13.14
CA LEU A 116 -1.02 -9.43 -13.19
C LEU A 116 0.13 -9.91 -12.32
N VAL A 117 -0.14 -10.45 -11.13
CA VAL A 117 0.86 -10.99 -10.21
C VAL A 117 1.67 -12.12 -10.85
N ILE A 118 1.04 -12.98 -11.66
CA ILE A 118 1.76 -14.06 -12.35
C ILE A 118 2.76 -13.48 -13.35
N PHE A 119 2.34 -12.49 -14.14
CA PHE A 119 3.21 -11.83 -15.13
C PHE A 119 4.31 -10.99 -14.49
N ILE A 120 3.93 -10.14 -13.53
CA ILE A 120 4.84 -9.24 -12.81
C ILE A 120 5.80 -10.03 -11.94
N GLY A 121 5.34 -11.08 -11.26
CA GLY A 121 6.19 -11.99 -10.48
C GLY A 121 7.22 -12.67 -11.38
N SER A 122 6.78 -13.28 -12.49
CA SER A 122 7.68 -13.92 -13.46
C SER A 122 8.69 -12.96 -14.08
N TRP A 123 8.29 -11.70 -14.33
CA TRP A 123 9.17 -10.66 -14.85
C TRP A 123 10.16 -10.15 -13.80
N SER A 124 9.69 -9.94 -12.57
CA SER A 124 10.50 -9.49 -11.43
C SER A 124 11.60 -10.49 -11.13
N ASP A 125 11.29 -11.79 -11.14
CA ASP A 125 12.24 -12.87 -10.90
C ASP A 125 13.32 -12.94 -11.98
N ARG A 126 12.95 -12.74 -13.26
CA ARG A 126 13.92 -12.78 -14.37
C ARG A 126 14.81 -11.55 -14.46
N ASN A 127 14.28 -10.36 -14.17
CA ASN A 127 15.02 -9.12 -14.36
C ASN A 127 15.79 -8.65 -13.12
N GLY A 128 15.54 -9.22 -11.93
CA GLY A 128 16.20 -8.83 -10.68
C GLY A 128 15.95 -7.37 -10.26
N LYS A 129 15.06 -6.67 -10.96
CA LYS A 129 14.77 -5.24 -10.77
C LYS A 129 13.46 -5.11 -9.99
N ARG A 130 13.58 -4.97 -8.66
CA ARG A 130 12.44 -4.95 -7.72
C ARG A 130 11.87 -3.56 -7.46
N LYS A 131 12.69 -2.51 -7.63
CA LYS A 131 12.27 -1.11 -7.47
C LYS A 131 11.10 -0.69 -8.38
N PRO A 132 11.05 -1.08 -9.67
CA PRO A 132 9.90 -0.78 -10.53
C PRO A 132 8.62 -1.46 -10.04
N CYS A 133 8.72 -2.68 -9.53
CA CYS A 133 7.60 -3.46 -9.04
C CYS A 133 6.92 -2.80 -7.82
N MET A 134 7.70 -2.15 -6.95
CA MET A 134 7.17 -1.39 -5.81
C MET A 134 6.58 -0.03 -6.19
N LEU A 135 6.99 0.58 -7.31
CA LEU A 135 6.47 1.88 -7.76
C LEU A 135 5.09 1.77 -8.42
N VAL A 136 4.78 0.64 -9.06
CA VAL A 136 3.51 0.43 -9.77
C VAL A 136 2.29 0.58 -8.83
N PRO A 137 2.24 -0.06 -7.64
CA PRO A 137 1.15 0.14 -6.67
C PRO A 137 1.02 1.60 -6.18
N VAL A 138 2.14 2.28 -5.98
CA VAL A 138 2.16 3.68 -5.50
C VAL A 138 1.54 4.62 -6.53
N VAL A 139 1.89 4.45 -7.80
CA VAL A 139 1.30 5.25 -8.89
C VAL A 139 -0.19 4.95 -9.04
N GLY A 140 -0.60 3.69 -8.94
CA GLY A 140 -2.00 3.30 -8.97
C GLY A 140 -2.84 3.96 -7.88
N GLU A 141 -2.30 4.01 -6.66
CA GLU A 141 -2.98 4.65 -5.53
C GLU A 141 -3.10 6.17 -5.70
N ILE A 142 -2.08 6.83 -6.27
CA ILE A 142 -2.15 8.26 -6.59
C ILE A 142 -3.27 8.52 -7.61
N ILE A 143 -3.33 7.73 -8.68
CA ILE A 143 -4.37 7.85 -9.71
C ILE A 143 -5.76 7.64 -9.10
N ARG A 144 -5.91 6.63 -8.23
CA ARG A 144 -7.15 6.36 -7.50
C ARG A 144 -7.58 7.56 -6.66
N ASN A 145 -6.68 8.14 -5.86
CA ASN A 145 -6.99 9.29 -5.02
C ASN A 145 -7.37 10.53 -5.84
N ILE A 146 -6.72 10.78 -6.98
CA ILE A 146 -7.11 11.85 -7.91
C ILE A 146 -8.52 11.60 -8.47
N GLY A 147 -8.81 10.36 -8.87
CA GLY A 147 -10.13 9.95 -9.36
C GLY A 147 -11.23 10.15 -8.31
N LEU A 148 -10.96 9.81 -7.05
CA LEU A 148 -11.88 10.06 -5.93
C LEU A 148 -12.11 11.56 -5.69
N LEU A 149 -11.07 12.38 -5.81
CA LEU A 149 -11.18 13.84 -5.67
C LEU A 149 -12.09 14.43 -6.75
N ILE A 150 -11.98 13.95 -7.99
CA ILE A 150 -12.89 14.30 -9.08
C ILE A 150 -14.33 13.85 -8.76
N CYS A 151 -14.50 12.65 -8.20
CA CYS A 151 -15.82 12.14 -7.80
C CYS A 151 -16.48 12.96 -6.69
N VAL A 152 -15.69 13.59 -5.81
CA VAL A 152 -16.19 14.53 -4.79
C VAL A 152 -16.56 15.86 -5.44
N PHE A 153 -15.77 16.35 -6.39
CA PHE A 153 -16.06 17.61 -7.08
C PHE A 153 -17.38 17.54 -7.88
N TYR A 154 -17.64 16.41 -8.53
CA TYR A 154 -18.89 16.14 -9.27
C TYR A 154 -19.86 15.26 -8.47
N PHE A 155 -20.03 15.55 -7.18
CA PHE A 155 -20.82 14.72 -6.26
C PHE A 155 -22.27 14.49 -6.73
N ASN A 156 -22.93 15.52 -7.25
CA ASN A 156 -24.35 15.47 -7.63
C ASN A 156 -24.61 14.87 -9.02
N GLU A 157 -23.61 14.84 -9.91
CA GLU A 157 -23.78 14.35 -11.28
C GLU A 157 -23.30 12.91 -11.47
N LEU A 158 -22.34 12.46 -10.65
CA LEU A 158 -21.75 11.13 -10.76
C LEU A 158 -22.42 10.14 -9.81
N LYS A 159 -23.12 9.17 -10.38
CA LYS A 159 -23.66 7.99 -9.68
C LYS A 159 -22.55 7.22 -8.97
N MET A 160 -22.91 6.57 -7.87
CA MET A 160 -21.99 5.76 -7.06
C MET A 160 -21.24 4.71 -7.87
N GLU A 161 -21.91 4.06 -8.84
CA GLU A 161 -21.30 3.04 -9.70
C GLU A 161 -20.05 3.55 -10.44
N VAL A 162 -20.07 4.81 -10.88
CA VAL A 162 -18.93 5.44 -11.57
C VAL A 162 -17.77 5.65 -10.60
N ALA A 163 -18.05 6.04 -9.35
CA ALA A 163 -17.03 6.15 -8.32
C ALA A 163 -16.39 4.78 -8.02
N GLY A 164 -17.18 3.71 -8.00
CA GLY A 164 -16.67 2.34 -7.82
C GLY A 164 -15.77 1.87 -8.95
N LEU A 165 -16.10 2.21 -10.20
CA LEU A 165 -15.25 1.90 -11.34
C LEU A 165 -13.93 2.67 -11.30
N VAL A 166 -13.98 3.97 -11.00
CA VAL A 166 -12.81 4.83 -10.86
C VAL A 166 -11.92 4.39 -9.68
N GLU A 167 -12.52 3.81 -8.64
CA GLU A 167 -11.77 3.24 -7.52
C GLU A 167 -11.13 1.89 -7.86
N SER A 168 -11.87 1.02 -8.56
CA SER A 168 -11.48 -0.36 -8.81
C SER A 168 -10.47 -0.49 -9.93
N ILE A 169 -10.62 0.26 -11.03
CA ILE A 169 -9.79 0.08 -12.23
C ILE A 169 -8.31 0.41 -11.95
N PRO A 170 -7.95 1.58 -11.39
CA PRO A 170 -6.55 1.94 -11.19
C PRO A 170 -5.84 1.03 -10.18
N THR A 171 -6.52 0.67 -9.09
CA THR A 171 -5.97 -0.21 -8.05
C THR A 171 -5.78 -1.63 -8.56
N SER A 172 -6.75 -2.15 -9.32
CA SER A 172 -6.68 -3.48 -9.94
C SER A 172 -5.55 -3.58 -10.96
N MET A 173 -5.42 -2.57 -11.83
CA MET A 173 -4.36 -2.53 -12.83
C MET A 173 -2.97 -2.36 -12.22
N ALA A 174 -2.87 -1.67 -11.10
CA ALA A 174 -1.60 -1.48 -10.38
C ALA A 174 -1.22 -2.66 -9.48
N GLY A 175 -2.09 -3.67 -9.34
CA GLY A 175 -1.83 -4.86 -8.52
C GLY A 175 -2.16 -4.69 -7.03
N GLY A 176 -2.54 -3.49 -6.61
CA GLY A 176 -2.92 -3.15 -5.24
C GLY A 176 -1.91 -3.54 -4.17
N LEU A 177 -2.42 -3.79 -2.97
CA LEU A 177 -1.63 -4.24 -1.82
C LEU A 177 -0.98 -5.60 -2.04
N THR A 178 -1.60 -6.48 -2.84
CA THR A 178 -1.09 -7.84 -3.08
C THR A 178 0.27 -7.82 -3.79
N VAL A 179 0.42 -7.02 -4.85
CA VAL A 179 1.71 -6.86 -5.54
C VAL A 179 2.73 -6.16 -4.65
N LEU A 180 2.28 -5.18 -3.85
CA LEU A 180 3.15 -4.46 -2.92
C LEU A 180 3.75 -5.40 -1.86
N TYR A 181 2.93 -6.25 -1.22
CA TYR A 181 3.40 -7.23 -0.24
C TYR A 181 4.29 -8.30 -0.88
N LEU A 182 3.93 -8.79 -2.07
CA LEU A 182 4.77 -9.74 -2.80
C LEU A 182 6.17 -9.16 -3.07
N ALA A 183 6.23 -7.91 -3.58
CA ALA A 183 7.48 -7.24 -3.84
C ALA A 183 8.29 -6.98 -2.56
N ALA A 184 7.62 -6.61 -1.46
CA ALA A 184 8.24 -6.40 -0.16
C ALA A 184 8.84 -7.68 0.42
N PHE A 185 8.08 -8.77 0.47
CA PHE A 185 8.57 -10.04 0.99
C PHE A 185 9.65 -10.64 0.10
N SER A 186 9.52 -10.51 -1.22
CA SER A 186 10.57 -10.87 -2.15
C SER A 186 11.86 -10.09 -1.80
N TYR A 187 11.79 -8.76 -1.67
CA TYR A 187 12.93 -7.91 -1.29
C TYR A 187 13.60 -8.34 0.01
N ILE A 188 12.80 -8.58 1.06
CA ILE A 188 13.27 -9.05 2.36
C ILE A 188 13.94 -10.44 2.24
N GLY A 189 13.40 -11.31 1.39
CA GLY A 189 13.95 -12.63 1.08
C GLY A 189 15.36 -12.56 0.49
N ASP A 190 15.61 -11.66 -0.46
CA ASP A 190 16.94 -11.54 -1.09
C ASP A 190 17.99 -10.96 -0.16
N ILE A 191 17.65 -9.90 0.59
CA ILE A 191 18.59 -9.35 1.56
C ILE A 191 18.96 -10.41 2.61
N SER A 192 18.00 -11.25 2.99
CA SER A 192 18.20 -12.35 3.94
C SER A 192 18.99 -13.50 3.32
N SER A 193 18.82 -13.81 2.03
CA SER A 193 19.58 -14.86 1.37
C SER A 193 21.05 -14.50 1.26
N VAL A 194 21.38 -13.23 0.96
CA VAL A 194 22.76 -12.74 0.98
C VAL A 194 23.37 -12.92 2.37
N SER A 195 22.64 -12.59 3.44
CA SER A 195 23.10 -12.83 4.82
C SER A 195 23.28 -14.32 5.13
N LYS A 196 22.33 -15.19 4.75
CA LYS A 196 22.43 -16.64 5.01
C LYS A 196 23.54 -17.31 4.22
N THR A 197 23.74 -16.93 2.95
CA THR A 197 24.84 -17.44 2.11
C THR A 197 26.20 -16.97 2.66
N LEU A 198 26.31 -15.72 3.12
CA LEU A 198 27.52 -15.22 3.77
C LEU A 198 27.82 -15.97 5.08
N VAL A 199 26.82 -16.17 5.94
CA VAL A 199 26.98 -16.93 7.20
C VAL A 199 27.41 -18.37 6.91
N PHE A 200 26.78 -19.04 5.94
CA PHE A 200 27.13 -20.41 5.56
C PHE A 200 28.55 -20.54 4.98
N LEU A 201 28.99 -19.57 4.16
CA LEU A 201 30.36 -19.54 3.65
C LEU A 201 31.39 -19.31 4.77
N ILE A 202 31.08 -18.46 5.74
CA ILE A 202 31.93 -18.23 6.92
C ILE A 202 32.02 -19.52 7.76
N GLU A 203 30.91 -20.23 7.98
CA GLU A 203 30.91 -21.52 8.69
C GLU A 203 31.76 -22.58 7.95
N LEU A 204 31.66 -22.67 6.62
CA LEU A 204 32.48 -23.60 5.84
C LEU A 204 33.98 -23.27 5.85
N ILE A 205 34.34 -21.99 5.93
CA ILE A 205 35.74 -21.56 6.09
C ILE A 205 36.24 -21.93 7.48
N ASN A 206 35.42 -21.78 8.52
CA ASN A 206 35.79 -22.04 9.91
C ASN A 206 35.87 -23.56 10.26
N ILE A 207 35.24 -24.42 9.45
CA ILE A 207 35.32 -25.89 9.60
C ILE A 207 36.60 -26.47 8.94
N LYS A 208 37.26 -25.71 8.06
CA LYS A 208 38.41 -26.21 7.29
C LYS A 208 39.78 -25.92 7.94
N HIS A 209 39.79 -25.40 9.16
CA HIS A 209 40.99 -25.03 9.91
C HIS A 209 40.99 -25.66 11.31
#